data_AF-A0A7Y4X1A6-F1
#
_entry.id   AF-A0A7Y4X1A6-F1
#
_cell.length_a   1.000
_cell.length_b   1.000
_cell.length_c   1.000
_cell.angle_alpha   90.00
_cell.angle_beta   90.00
_cell.angle_gamma   90.00
#
_symmetry.space_group_name_H-M   'P 1'
#
loop_
_entity.id
_entity.type
_entity.pdbx_description
1 polymer ?
#
loop_
_entity_poly.entity_id
_entity_poly.type
_entity_poly.pdbx_seq_one_letter_code
_entity_poly.pdbx_strand_id
1 'polypeptide(L)'
;MNPEKIDLVDSGSFAAYWLQYQQPNSLPDCKTVFADTIFHIHNYALGMYYWNVGSLPDSKIVGAGGALRELTGHSEEEWLGAPPHFALQHFFPDDVPFVMAYVMKFDQYLNQLPVEERKNVRASIFARISTPEKKIKWLCIQYPGSYYDSEGKLIYILAVCSDISHIKKDNNPPFMSILDTSMGEQKVFLCHNPGDELKSHAGLPNL
;
A
#
# COMPACT_ATOMS: atom_id res chain seq x y z
N MET A 1 4.93 -22.01 4.54
CA MET A 1 4.80 -21.36 3.21
C MET A 1 6.13 -20.73 2.89
N ASN A 2 6.71 -21.01 1.71
CA ASN A 2 7.98 -20.39 1.33
C ASN A 2 7.69 -19.01 0.72
N PRO A 3 8.34 -17.94 1.20
CA PRO A 3 8.11 -16.60 0.65
C PRO A 3 8.64 -16.48 -0.77
N GLU A 4 7.90 -15.76 -1.62
CA GLU A 4 8.35 -15.35 -2.95
C GLU A 4 9.30 -14.15 -2.84
N LYS A 5 10.31 -14.13 -3.70
CA LYS A 5 11.31 -13.07 -3.71
C LYS A 5 10.94 -11.99 -4.72
N ILE A 6 11.18 -10.73 -4.35
CA ILE A 6 11.12 -9.61 -5.29
C ILE A 6 12.35 -8.72 -5.15
N ASP A 7 12.75 -8.10 -6.26
CA ASP A 7 13.85 -7.15 -6.27
C ASP A 7 13.39 -5.80 -5.72
N LEU A 8 14.32 -5.07 -5.10
CA LEU A 8 14.08 -3.69 -4.70
C LEU A 8 13.89 -2.78 -5.92
N VAL A 9 13.10 -1.74 -5.73
CA VAL A 9 12.78 -0.75 -6.76
C VAL A 9 13.32 0.61 -6.32
N ASP A 10 13.98 1.33 -7.24
CA ASP A 10 14.35 2.73 -7.02
C ASP A 10 13.22 3.70 -7.40
N SER A 11 13.30 4.94 -6.93
CA SER A 11 12.26 5.95 -7.16
C SER A 11 12.04 6.29 -8.63
N GLY A 12 13.06 6.17 -9.48
CA GLY A 12 12.97 6.43 -10.92
C GLY A 12 12.19 5.33 -11.63
N SER A 13 12.51 4.07 -11.37
CA SER A 13 11.74 2.92 -11.87
C SER A 13 10.30 2.94 -11.37
N PHE A 14 10.09 3.28 -10.10
CA PHE A 14 8.73 3.43 -9.54
C PHE A 14 7.95 4.52 -10.27
N ALA A 15 8.51 5.72 -10.42
CA ALA A 15 7.84 6.82 -11.12
C ALA A 15 7.53 6.46 -12.57
N ALA A 16 8.48 5.86 -13.29
CA ALA A 16 8.29 5.44 -14.68
C ALA A 16 7.16 4.42 -14.85
N TYR A 17 7.01 3.49 -13.90
CA TYR A 17 5.95 2.48 -13.93
C TYR A 17 4.55 3.09 -13.95
N TRP A 18 4.34 4.20 -13.24
CA TRP A 18 3.01 4.82 -13.13
C TRP A 18 2.66 5.76 -14.28
N LEU A 19 3.63 6.17 -15.11
CA LEU A 19 3.37 7.06 -16.25
C LEU A 19 2.37 6.48 -17.26
N GLN A 20 2.27 5.15 -17.37
CA GLN A 20 1.31 4.47 -18.24
C GLN A 20 -0.16 4.74 -17.85
N TYR A 21 -0.41 5.22 -16.63
CA TYR A 21 -1.77 5.44 -16.15
C TYR A 21 -2.34 6.82 -16.49
N GLN A 22 -1.51 7.79 -16.89
CA GLN A 22 -1.92 9.17 -17.14
C GLN A 22 -2.87 9.27 -18.34
N GLN A 23 -4.06 9.83 -18.10
CA GLN A 23 -5.12 10.04 -19.11
C GLN A 23 -5.93 11.28 -18.76
N PRO A 24 -6.29 12.15 -19.72
CA PRO A 24 -7.13 13.32 -19.48
C PRO A 24 -8.62 12.91 -19.53
N ASN A 25 -9.21 12.54 -18.40
CA ASN A 25 -10.64 12.22 -18.31
C ASN A 25 -11.31 12.98 -17.15
N SER A 26 -12.58 13.31 -17.31
CA SER A 26 -13.43 13.73 -16.19
C SER A 26 -13.70 12.51 -15.31
N LEU A 27 -13.17 12.52 -14.10
CA LEU A 27 -13.31 11.40 -13.16
C LEU A 27 -14.44 11.66 -12.14
N PRO A 28 -15.12 10.61 -11.65
CA PRO A 28 -16.11 10.77 -10.60
C PRO A 28 -15.45 11.22 -9.28
N ASP A 29 -16.22 11.88 -8.40
CA ASP A 29 -15.72 12.22 -7.07
C ASP A 29 -15.36 10.97 -6.27
N CYS A 30 -14.10 10.87 -5.84
CA CYS A 30 -13.59 9.69 -5.17
C CYS A 30 -14.24 9.42 -3.80
N LYS A 31 -14.67 10.48 -3.09
CA LYS A 31 -15.36 10.32 -1.79
C LYS A 31 -16.73 9.70 -1.99
N THR A 32 -17.40 10.01 -3.10
CA THR A 32 -18.64 9.34 -3.51
C THR A 32 -18.39 7.88 -3.89
N VAL A 33 -17.35 7.61 -4.71
CA VAL A 33 -17.01 6.24 -5.15
C VAL A 33 -16.73 5.31 -3.96
N PHE A 34 -16.03 5.79 -2.94
CA PHE A 34 -15.63 5.00 -1.78
C PHE A 34 -16.42 5.31 -0.50
N ALA A 35 -17.59 5.96 -0.60
CA ALA A 35 -18.34 6.44 0.56
C ALA A 35 -18.59 5.33 1.60
N ASP A 36 -19.11 4.19 1.17
CA ASP A 36 -19.40 3.05 2.05
C ASP A 36 -18.13 2.47 2.65
N THR A 37 -17.09 2.27 1.84
CA THR A 37 -15.82 1.73 2.32
C THR A 37 -15.19 2.65 3.35
N ILE A 38 -15.12 3.96 3.09
CA ILE A 38 -14.58 4.99 4.00
C ILE A 38 -15.37 5.02 5.31
N PHE A 39 -16.69 5.01 5.22
CA PHE A 39 -17.58 5.00 6.39
C PHE A 39 -17.27 3.79 7.30
N HIS A 40 -16.97 2.63 6.73
CA HIS A 40 -16.76 1.40 7.48
C HIS A 40 -15.31 1.10 7.89
N ILE A 41 -14.30 1.90 7.52
CA ILE A 41 -12.89 1.62 7.83
C ILE A 41 -12.68 1.34 9.32
N HIS A 42 -13.33 2.09 10.21
CA HIS A 42 -13.21 1.93 11.67
C HIS A 42 -13.57 0.52 12.18
N ASN A 43 -14.37 -0.25 11.45
CA ASN A 43 -14.74 -1.61 11.84
C ASN A 43 -13.63 -2.64 11.58
N TYR A 44 -12.68 -2.31 10.70
CA TYR A 44 -11.68 -3.26 10.20
C TYR A 44 -10.24 -2.75 10.36
N ALA A 45 -10.06 -1.47 10.69
CA ALA A 45 -8.76 -0.91 11.02
C ALA A 45 -8.12 -1.67 12.18
N LEU A 46 -6.84 -1.97 12.03
CA LEU A 46 -6.10 -2.77 13.01
C LEU A 46 -5.66 -1.95 14.23
N GLY A 47 -5.84 -0.63 14.20
CA GLY A 47 -5.44 0.31 15.24
C GLY A 47 -5.78 1.75 14.84
N MET A 48 -5.06 2.74 15.38
CA MET A 48 -5.14 4.12 14.89
C MET A 48 -4.80 4.14 13.40
N TYR A 49 -5.61 4.79 12.58
CA TYR A 49 -5.48 4.68 11.13
C TYR A 49 -5.66 6.01 10.41
N TYR A 50 -5.07 6.10 9.23
CA TYR A 50 -5.42 7.07 8.21
C TYR A 50 -5.76 6.37 6.90
N TRP A 51 -6.36 7.10 5.97
CA TRP A 51 -6.62 6.61 4.61
C TRP A 51 -6.33 7.69 3.58
N ASN A 52 -6.04 7.26 2.35
CA ASN A 52 -5.88 8.14 1.21
C ASN A 52 -6.35 7.45 -0.09
N VAL A 53 -6.75 8.25 -1.07
CA VAL A 53 -7.13 7.79 -2.40
C VAL A 53 -6.14 8.36 -3.41
N GLY A 54 -5.40 7.49 -4.07
CA GLY A 54 -4.55 7.85 -5.20
C GLY A 54 -5.32 7.85 -6.51
N SER A 55 -5.26 8.95 -7.25
CA SER A 55 -5.63 9.06 -8.66
C SER A 55 -4.42 8.70 -9.51
N LEU A 56 -4.49 7.58 -10.23
CA LEU A 56 -3.45 7.22 -11.18
C LEU A 56 -3.44 8.12 -12.43
N PRO A 57 -4.61 8.49 -13.01
CA PRO A 57 -4.63 9.41 -14.15
C PRO A 57 -4.03 10.78 -13.83
N ASP A 58 -4.35 11.35 -12.67
CA ASP A 58 -3.83 12.68 -12.27
C ASP A 58 -2.45 12.59 -11.61
N SER A 59 -2.00 11.38 -11.27
CA SER A 59 -0.81 11.14 -10.45
C SER A 59 -0.81 12.00 -9.16
N LYS A 60 -1.96 12.03 -8.47
CA LYS A 60 -2.19 12.83 -7.26
C LYS A 60 -3.03 12.09 -6.23
N ILE A 61 -2.92 12.49 -4.98
CA ILE A 61 -3.82 12.11 -3.91
C ILE A 61 -5.07 13.00 -4.01
N VAL A 62 -6.24 12.38 -4.15
CA VAL A 62 -7.53 13.07 -4.39
C VAL A 62 -8.52 12.93 -3.24
N GLY A 63 -8.22 12.06 -2.28
CA GLY A 63 -8.96 11.92 -1.04
C GLY A 63 -8.01 11.54 0.09
N ALA A 64 -8.26 12.02 1.29
CA ALA A 64 -7.49 11.67 2.48
C ALA A 64 -8.34 11.86 3.73
N GLY A 65 -8.00 11.16 4.82
CA GLY A 65 -8.61 11.40 6.12
C GLY A 65 -8.16 10.44 7.23
N GLY A 66 -8.79 10.57 8.39
CA GLY A 66 -8.44 9.84 9.60
C GLY A 66 -7.32 10.53 10.40
N ALA A 67 -6.48 9.75 11.09
CA ALA A 67 -5.43 10.25 11.99
C ALA A 67 -4.14 10.66 11.25
N LEU A 68 -4.26 11.38 10.12
CA LEU A 68 -3.12 11.80 9.30
C LEU A 68 -2.13 12.63 10.09
N ARG A 69 -2.61 13.62 10.86
CA ARG A 69 -1.75 14.54 11.59
C ARG A 69 -0.96 13.81 12.67
N GLU A 70 -1.61 12.88 13.37
CA GLU A 70 -1.01 12.10 14.45
C GLU A 70 0.03 11.11 13.94
N LEU A 71 -0.21 10.50 12.78
CA LEU A 71 0.68 9.46 12.24
C LEU A 71 1.77 10.02 11.32
N THR A 72 1.51 11.12 10.62
CA THR A 72 2.40 11.66 9.57
C THR A 72 2.87 13.08 9.84
N GLY A 73 2.18 13.84 10.68
CA GLY A 73 2.45 15.26 10.93
C GLY A 73 1.75 16.23 9.99
N HIS A 74 1.10 15.70 8.95
CA HIS A 74 0.46 16.51 7.91
C HIS A 74 -1.07 16.46 8.02
N SER A 75 -1.69 17.55 7.61
CA SER A 75 -3.13 17.71 7.50
C SER A 75 -3.71 17.02 6.26
N GLU A 76 -5.04 16.85 6.22
CA GLU A 76 -5.73 16.39 5.02
C GLU A 76 -5.46 17.33 3.83
N GLU A 77 -5.44 18.64 4.06
CA GLU A 77 -5.23 19.64 3.02
C GLU A 77 -3.84 19.56 2.38
N GLU A 78 -2.81 19.23 3.15
CA GLU A 78 -1.45 19.01 2.64
C GLU A 78 -1.34 17.74 1.80
N TRP A 79 -2.17 16.73 2.09
CA TRP A 79 -2.23 15.49 1.30
C TRP A 79 -2.97 15.70 -0.02
N LEU A 80 -4.04 16.50 -0.04
CA LEU A 80 -4.85 16.70 -1.24
C LEU A 80 -4.06 17.42 -2.34
N GLY A 81 -4.00 16.80 -3.53
CA GLY A 81 -3.27 17.30 -4.68
C GLY A 81 -1.76 16.98 -4.65
N ALA A 82 -1.24 16.45 -3.54
CA ALA A 82 0.14 15.98 -3.46
C ALA A 82 0.35 14.76 -4.36
N PRO A 83 1.57 14.56 -4.90
CA PRO A 83 1.87 13.38 -5.69
C PRO A 83 1.92 12.12 -4.81
N PRO A 84 1.68 10.90 -5.34
CA PRO A 84 1.70 9.67 -4.55
C PRO A 84 2.99 9.43 -3.74
N HIS A 85 4.14 9.89 -4.23
CA HIS A 85 5.41 9.77 -3.50
C HIS A 85 5.49 10.65 -2.25
N PHE A 86 4.57 11.60 -2.07
CA PHE A 86 4.44 12.36 -0.81
C PHE A 86 4.20 11.42 0.37
N ALA A 87 3.33 10.40 0.20
CA ALA A 87 3.08 9.39 1.23
C ALA A 87 4.34 8.61 1.63
N LEU A 88 5.31 8.44 0.71
CA LEU A 88 6.56 7.72 0.96
C LEU A 88 7.48 8.48 1.93
N GLN A 89 7.32 9.80 2.08
CA GLN A 89 8.19 10.63 2.92
C GLN A 89 8.08 10.31 4.42
N HIS A 90 7.00 9.66 4.85
CA HIS A 90 6.77 9.32 6.24
C HIS A 90 7.21 7.90 6.60
N PHE A 91 7.53 7.07 5.59
CA PHE A 91 8.10 5.76 5.84
C PHE A 91 9.52 5.90 6.37
N PHE A 92 9.92 4.92 7.16
CA PHE A 92 11.30 4.80 7.58
C PHE A 92 12.18 4.70 6.32
N PRO A 93 13.27 5.47 6.18
CA PRO A 93 14.00 5.58 4.91
C PRO A 93 14.42 4.23 4.32
N ASP A 94 14.88 3.30 5.17
CA ASP A 94 15.30 1.96 4.73
C ASP A 94 14.14 1.11 4.19
N ASP A 95 12.90 1.42 4.56
CA ASP A 95 11.72 0.66 4.16
C ASP A 95 11.11 1.18 2.85
N VAL A 96 11.47 2.39 2.39
CA VAL A 96 10.90 3.02 1.19
C VAL A 96 11.10 2.16 -0.07
N PRO A 97 12.30 1.63 -0.38
CA PRO A 97 12.49 0.76 -1.54
C PRO A 97 11.64 -0.52 -1.51
N PHE A 98 11.41 -1.06 -0.30
CA PHE A 98 10.59 -2.25 -0.10
C PHE A 98 9.12 -1.94 -0.39
N VAL A 99 8.59 -0.86 0.18
CA VAL A 99 7.20 -0.43 -0.03
C VAL A 99 6.96 -0.19 -1.52
N MET A 100 7.84 0.51 -2.22
CA MET A 100 7.72 0.72 -3.67
C MET A 100 7.67 -0.60 -4.45
N ALA A 101 8.58 -1.53 -4.14
CA ALA A 101 8.60 -2.85 -4.77
C ALA A 101 7.31 -3.64 -4.51
N TYR A 102 6.79 -3.63 -3.28
CA TYR A 102 5.55 -4.32 -2.93
C TYR A 102 4.33 -3.73 -3.62
N VAL A 103 4.20 -2.39 -3.68
CA VAL A 103 3.09 -1.74 -4.38
C VAL A 103 3.11 -2.07 -5.87
N MET A 104 4.29 -2.00 -6.52
CA MET A 104 4.42 -2.39 -7.92
C MET A 104 4.11 -3.88 -8.14
N LYS A 105 4.62 -4.76 -7.27
CA LYS A 105 4.36 -6.19 -7.38
C LYS A 105 2.87 -6.50 -7.22
N PHE A 106 2.17 -5.81 -6.32
CA PHE A 106 0.74 -6.00 -6.12
C PHE A 106 -0.06 -5.57 -7.35
N ASP A 107 0.25 -4.42 -7.94
CA ASP A 107 -0.40 -3.97 -9.17
C ASP A 107 -0.15 -4.93 -10.34
N GLN A 108 1.11 -5.38 -10.51
CA GLN A 108 1.46 -6.41 -11.49
C GLN A 108 0.68 -7.72 -11.28
N TYR A 109 0.50 -8.14 -10.03
CA TYR A 109 -0.28 -9.32 -9.68
C TYR A 109 -1.76 -9.14 -10.06
N LEU A 110 -2.36 -8.00 -9.75
CA LEU A 110 -3.76 -7.72 -10.13
C LEU A 110 -3.94 -7.64 -11.65
N ASN A 111 -2.98 -7.09 -12.38
CA ASN A 111 -3.04 -6.97 -13.84
C ASN A 111 -2.94 -8.31 -14.57
N GLN A 112 -2.48 -9.38 -13.90
CA GLN A 112 -2.50 -10.75 -14.43
C GLN A 112 -3.88 -11.42 -14.30
N LEU A 113 -4.78 -10.85 -13.50
CA LEU A 113 -6.10 -11.39 -13.24
C LEU A 113 -7.19 -10.70 -14.10
N PRO A 114 -8.25 -11.43 -14.48
CA PRO A 114 -9.48 -10.84 -14.97
C PRO A 114 -10.00 -9.78 -13.99
N VAL A 115 -10.57 -8.67 -14.53
CA VAL A 115 -11.06 -7.53 -13.72
C VAL A 115 -12.01 -7.98 -12.61
N GLU A 116 -12.89 -8.94 -12.91
CA GLU A 116 -13.87 -9.46 -11.97
C GLU A 116 -13.29 -10.26 -10.81
N GLU A 117 -12.07 -10.80 -10.94
CA GLU A 117 -11.41 -11.60 -9.92
C GLU A 117 -10.59 -10.74 -8.96
N ARG A 118 -10.13 -9.56 -9.41
CA ARG A 118 -9.30 -8.63 -8.62
C ARG A 118 -9.95 -8.27 -7.28
N LYS A 119 -11.28 -8.22 -7.22
CA LYS A 119 -12.05 -7.93 -6.00
C LYS A 119 -11.92 -8.99 -4.90
N ASN A 120 -11.39 -10.18 -5.20
CA ASN A 120 -11.14 -11.25 -4.24
C ASN A 120 -9.71 -11.21 -3.67
N VAL A 121 -8.85 -10.35 -4.22
CA VAL A 121 -7.45 -10.26 -3.82
C VAL A 121 -7.25 -9.13 -2.82
N ARG A 122 -6.52 -9.39 -1.75
CA ARG A 122 -6.14 -8.41 -0.73
C ARG A 122 -4.63 -8.45 -0.53
N ALA A 123 -3.99 -7.29 -0.66
CA ALA A 123 -2.62 -7.13 -0.19
C ALA A 123 -2.59 -6.48 1.19
N SER A 124 -1.61 -6.88 1.99
CA SER A 124 -1.22 -6.19 3.22
C SER A 124 0.29 -5.98 3.19
N ILE A 125 0.73 -4.73 3.30
CA ILE A 125 2.16 -4.39 3.35
C ILE A 125 2.48 -3.92 4.76
N PHE A 126 3.54 -4.47 5.33
CA PHE A 126 3.99 -4.19 6.67
C PHE A 126 5.31 -3.42 6.59
N ALA A 127 5.33 -2.18 7.02
CA ALA A 127 6.51 -1.32 6.98
C ALA A 127 6.52 -0.34 8.15
N ARG A 128 7.68 0.27 8.42
CA ARG A 128 7.84 1.24 9.50
C ARG A 128 7.60 2.65 8.98
N ILE A 129 7.07 3.50 9.85
CA ILE A 129 6.98 4.95 9.67
C ILE A 129 7.71 5.67 10.81
N SER A 130 8.12 6.91 10.55
CA SER A 130 8.56 7.84 11.60
C SER A 130 7.45 8.85 11.87
N THR A 131 6.95 8.90 13.10
CA THR A 131 5.96 9.92 13.49
C THR A 131 6.62 11.29 13.68
N PRO A 132 5.84 12.38 13.79
CA PRO A 132 6.36 13.72 14.09
C PRO A 132 7.19 13.78 15.37
N GLU A 133 6.85 12.96 16.37
CA GLU A 133 7.60 12.83 17.62
C GLU A 133 8.85 11.94 17.51
N LYS A 134 9.25 11.57 16.28
CA LYS A 134 10.39 10.69 15.97
C LYS A 134 10.25 9.29 16.59
N LYS A 135 9.02 8.84 16.80
CA LYS A 135 8.75 7.46 17.21
C LYS A 135 8.66 6.59 15.97
N ILE A 136 9.26 5.40 16.06
CA ILE A 136 9.12 4.38 15.03
C ILE A 136 7.85 3.61 15.32
N LYS A 137 6.96 3.53 14.33
CA LYS A 137 5.74 2.73 14.39
C LYS A 137 5.70 1.72 13.25
N TRP A 138 5.12 0.55 13.51
CA TRP A 138 4.78 -0.41 12.46
C TRP A 138 3.40 -0.07 11.89
N LEU A 139 3.32 -0.08 10.58
CA LEU A 139 2.11 0.22 9.83
C LEU A 139 1.73 -0.96 8.94
N CYS A 140 0.44 -1.27 8.91
CA CYS A 140 -0.16 -2.18 7.93
C CYS A 140 -0.90 -1.35 6.88
N ILE A 141 -0.45 -1.43 5.63
CA ILE A 141 -1.09 -0.81 4.46
C ILE A 141 -2.00 -1.86 3.82
N GLN A 142 -3.27 -1.52 3.66
CA GLN A 142 -4.26 -2.36 2.99
C GLN A 142 -4.94 -1.58 1.88
N TYR A 143 -5.42 -2.28 0.86
CA TYR A 143 -6.10 -1.68 -0.29
C TYR A 143 -7.55 -2.18 -0.37
N PRO A 144 -8.47 -1.66 0.47
CA PRO A 144 -9.84 -2.19 0.55
C PRO A 144 -10.74 -1.79 -0.62
N GLY A 145 -10.31 -0.87 -1.49
CA GLY A 145 -11.11 -0.41 -2.61
C GLY A 145 -10.27 0.00 -3.81
N SER A 146 -10.75 -0.38 -5.00
CA SER A 146 -10.20 0.05 -6.29
C SER A 146 -11.36 0.42 -7.21
N TYR A 147 -11.16 1.42 -8.05
CA TYR A 147 -12.11 1.85 -9.07
C TYR A 147 -11.45 1.77 -10.44
N TYR A 148 -12.12 1.11 -11.38
CA TYR A 148 -11.65 0.88 -12.73
C TYR A 148 -12.57 1.57 -13.73
N ASP A 149 -12.03 1.98 -14.88
CA ASP A 149 -12.84 2.47 -16.00
C ASP A 149 -13.48 1.31 -16.80
N SER A 150 -14.23 1.66 -17.84
CA SER A 150 -14.87 0.70 -18.74
C SER A 150 -13.91 -0.19 -19.52
N GLU A 151 -12.64 0.19 -19.63
CA GLU A 151 -11.58 -0.59 -20.27
C GLU A 151 -10.84 -1.49 -19.26
N GLY A 152 -11.23 -1.45 -17.98
CA GLY A 152 -10.63 -2.24 -16.92
C GLY A 152 -9.31 -1.67 -16.39
N LYS A 153 -9.01 -0.40 -16.71
CA LYS A 153 -7.81 0.30 -16.23
C LYS A 153 -8.07 0.89 -14.85
N LEU A 154 -7.09 0.75 -13.95
CA LEU A 154 -7.17 1.27 -12.58
C LEU A 154 -7.15 2.81 -12.60
N ILE A 155 -8.18 3.43 -12.02
CA ILE A 155 -8.36 4.87 -11.92
C ILE A 155 -8.05 5.35 -10.51
N TYR A 156 -8.70 4.75 -9.52
CA TYR A 156 -8.49 5.06 -8.11
C TYR A 156 -8.12 3.83 -7.30
N ILE A 157 -7.26 4.02 -6.32
CA ILE A 157 -6.98 3.05 -5.28
C ILE A 157 -7.10 3.71 -3.91
N LEU A 158 -7.90 3.11 -3.03
CA LEU A 158 -8.04 3.49 -1.64
C LEU A 158 -7.03 2.70 -0.82
N ALA A 159 -6.10 3.39 -0.18
CA ALA A 159 -5.17 2.81 0.79
C ALA A 159 -5.62 3.16 2.21
N VAL A 160 -5.61 2.16 3.10
CA VAL A 160 -5.83 2.30 4.53
C VAL A 160 -4.57 1.87 5.26
N CYS A 161 -4.13 2.73 6.17
CA CYS A 161 -2.85 2.61 6.84
C CYS A 161 -3.11 2.56 8.36
N SER A 162 -2.93 1.40 8.98
CA SER A 162 -3.19 1.19 10.42
C SER A 162 -1.91 1.02 11.22
N ASP A 163 -1.78 1.71 12.35
CA ASP A 163 -0.74 1.47 13.35
C ASP A 163 -0.94 0.10 14.02
N ILE A 164 0.01 -0.79 13.80
CA ILE A 164 0.02 -2.16 14.32
C ILE A 164 1.18 -2.39 15.29
N SER A 165 1.76 -1.33 15.87
CA SER A 165 2.90 -1.43 16.81
C SER A 165 2.57 -2.24 18.08
N HIS A 166 1.28 -2.46 18.36
CA HIS A 166 0.84 -3.35 19.44
C HIS A 166 0.89 -4.84 19.04
N ILE A 167 0.84 -5.16 17.75
CA ILE A 167 0.93 -6.51 17.17
C ILE A 167 2.38 -6.84 16.81
N LYS A 168 3.01 -5.99 16.01
CA LYS A 168 4.37 -6.20 15.50
C LYS A 168 5.36 -5.33 16.26
N LYS A 169 6.34 -5.99 16.89
CA LYS A 169 7.38 -5.35 17.72
C LYS A 169 8.79 -5.82 17.39
N ASP A 170 8.92 -6.76 16.46
CA ASP A 170 10.21 -7.30 16.05
C ASP A 170 10.91 -6.35 15.06
N ASN A 171 12.20 -6.63 14.83
CA ASN A 171 13.03 -5.94 13.86
C ASN A 171 13.06 -6.68 12.50
N ASN A 172 12.04 -7.50 12.21
CA ASN A 172 12.01 -8.19 10.92
C ASN A 172 11.81 -7.18 9.79
N PRO A 173 12.40 -7.43 8.60
CA PRO A 173 12.23 -6.54 7.45
C PRO A 173 10.76 -6.32 7.05
N PRO A 174 10.46 -5.25 6.32
CA PRO A 174 9.17 -5.07 5.67
C PRO A 174 8.81 -6.26 4.80
N PHE A 175 7.53 -6.62 4.77
CA PHE A 175 7.02 -7.71 3.95
C PHE A 175 5.64 -7.39 3.40
N MET A 176 5.23 -8.12 2.36
CA MET A 176 3.87 -8.07 1.84
C MET A 176 3.25 -9.46 1.90
N SER A 177 1.96 -9.53 2.21
CA SER A 177 1.15 -10.72 1.99
C SER A 177 0.06 -10.43 0.98
N ILE A 178 -0.20 -11.37 0.08
CA ILE A 178 -1.38 -11.40 -0.78
C ILE A 178 -2.26 -12.57 -0.35
N LEU A 179 -3.54 -12.28 -0.15
CA LEU A 179 -4.60 -13.25 0.08
C LEU A 179 -5.56 -13.19 -1.10
N ASP A 180 -5.77 -14.31 -1.78
CA ASP A 180 -6.85 -14.49 -2.73
C ASP A 180 -7.95 -15.34 -2.09
N THR A 181 -9.09 -14.72 -1.79
CA THR A 181 -10.20 -15.39 -1.11
C THR A 181 -10.99 -16.32 -2.02
N SER A 182 -10.81 -16.27 -3.34
CA SER A 182 -11.52 -17.12 -4.30
C SER A 182 -10.85 -18.47 -4.49
N MET A 183 -9.52 -18.49 -4.52
CA MET A 183 -8.73 -19.70 -4.70
C MET A 183 -8.21 -20.27 -3.37
N GLY A 184 -8.38 -19.54 -2.26
CA GLY A 184 -7.77 -19.88 -0.98
C GLY A 184 -6.24 -19.76 -1.01
N GLU A 185 -5.68 -19.09 -2.02
CA GLU A 185 -4.24 -18.87 -2.14
C GLU A 185 -3.80 -17.80 -1.15
N GLN A 186 -2.68 -18.08 -0.50
CA GLN A 186 -2.00 -17.16 0.40
C GLN A 186 -0.54 -17.12 -0.04
N LYS A 187 -0.02 -15.91 -0.25
CA LYS A 187 1.37 -15.69 -0.67
C LYS A 187 2.00 -14.65 0.23
N VAL A 188 3.24 -14.89 0.63
CA VAL A 188 4.07 -13.93 1.35
C VAL A 188 5.23 -13.56 0.44
N PHE A 189 5.52 -12.27 0.32
CA PHE A 189 6.59 -11.71 -0.47
C PHE A 189 7.60 -11.03 0.45
N LEU A 190 8.88 -11.33 0.22
CA LEU A 190 10.00 -10.66 0.85
C LEU A 190 10.87 -10.03 -0.23
N CYS A 191 11.22 -8.76 -0.07
CA CYS A 191 12.27 -8.16 -0.89
C CYS A 191 13.63 -8.68 -0.44
N HIS A 192 14.55 -8.78 -1.40
CA HIS A 192 15.96 -9.05 -1.14
C HIS A 192 16.82 -7.95 -1.76
N ASN A 193 17.96 -7.64 -1.13
CA ASN A 193 18.99 -6.85 -1.80
C ASN A 193 19.64 -7.70 -2.89
N PRO A 194 19.92 -7.14 -4.08
CA PRO A 194 20.78 -7.79 -5.06
C PRO A 194 22.15 -8.07 -4.44
N GLY A 195 22.47 -9.35 -4.21
CA GLY A 195 23.78 -9.79 -3.68
C GLY A 195 23.79 -10.33 -2.25
N ASP A 196 22.67 -10.31 -1.52
CA ASP A 196 22.62 -10.97 -0.21
C ASP A 196 22.49 -12.50 -0.38
N GLU A 197 23.51 -13.24 0.04
CA GLU A 197 23.39 -14.69 0.22
C GLU A 197 22.32 -14.97 1.29
N LEU A 198 21.38 -15.84 0.92
CA LEU A 198 20.33 -16.35 1.80
C LEU A 198 20.94 -16.91 3.08
N LYS A 199 20.94 -16.13 4.16
CA LYS A 199 20.82 -16.75 5.47
C LYS A 199 19.42 -17.31 5.52
N SER A 200 19.30 -18.64 5.55
CA SER A 200 18.06 -19.30 5.88
C SER A 200 17.53 -18.64 7.15
N HIS A 201 16.47 -17.84 7.03
CA HIS A 201 15.74 -17.36 8.19
C HIS A 201 15.01 -18.57 8.78
N ALA A 202 15.76 -19.43 9.46
CA ALA A 202 15.26 -20.39 10.43
C ALA A 202 14.73 -19.57 11.61
N GLY A 203 13.55 -18.97 11.40
CA GLY A 203 13.03 -17.94 12.28
C GLY A 203 12.01 -17.03 11.63
N LEU A 204 11.21 -17.52 10.68
CA LEU A 204 9.84 -17.00 10.64
C LEU A 204 9.17 -17.53 11.92
N PRO A 205 8.64 -16.68 12.81
CA PRO A 205 7.78 -17.19 13.86
C PRO A 205 6.65 -17.97 13.19
N ASN A 206 6.36 -19.16 13.70
CA ASN A 206 5.11 -19.83 13.36
C ASN A 206 4.00 -18.81 13.58
N LEU A 207 3.27 -18.48 12.50
CA LEU A 207 2.02 -17.73 12.58
C LEU A 207 1.05 -18.43 13.54
#